data_AF-A0A8S3TFG5-F1
#
_entry.id   AF-A0A8S3TFG5-F1
#
_cell.length_a   1.000
_cell.length_b   1.000
_cell.length_c   1.000
_cell.angle_alpha   90.00
_cell.angle_beta   90.00
_cell.angle_gamma   90.00
#
_symmetry.space_group_name_H-M   'P 1'
#
loop_
_entity.id
_entity.type
_entity.pdbx_description
1 polymer ?
#
loop_
_entity_poly.entity_id
_entity_poly.type
_entity_poly.pdbx_seq_one_letter_code
_entity_poly.pdbx_strand_id
1 'polypeptide(L)'
;MVRCRNPWGNESEWKGAFSDESERWKYITDSDKEEIGLTQEDDGEFWMTFGDWQSNFQKLEICNLGPDSLDDDELVKIGKKRWEATSEVGEWIPNVNAGGCRNYLQTFFTNPQYRVTVTDPDEDEDDLCTILVGVLQKDRRKKRKEGLDMLTIGYVIYKLKDPDCGPLDVDFFKYNASVAKSPSFINLREVCGRHMLQPGTYCIIPSTFEPHNKGEYLLRIFTEKANVTHEIDEETAIQEDQDVKCYNVILPGTKQMLPQGALSSHPHGGIGGGMQRTHMPSAASAPPPQGVFKEFDKDSSGRLSSYELRSALHASGFKLSNRTFSTLVMRFSNKAGEIEFSDFMLCAIKLKTMLGATNVAVTADPSRP
;
A
#
# COMPACT_ATOMS: atom_id res chain seq x y z
N MET A 1 -10.62 -22.84 32.76
CA MET A 1 -12.04 -22.50 32.51
C MET A 1 -12.08 -21.19 31.74
N VAL A 2 -13.20 -20.86 31.10
CA VAL A 2 -13.40 -19.56 30.47
C VAL A 2 -14.51 -18.83 31.22
N ARG A 3 -14.28 -17.56 31.55
CA ARG A 3 -15.27 -16.65 32.12
C ARG A 3 -15.91 -15.86 31.00
N CYS A 4 -17.22 -15.85 30.91
CA CYS A 4 -17.98 -15.17 29.87
C CYS A 4 -19.02 -14.28 30.52
N ARG A 5 -19.45 -13.23 29.79
CA ARG A 5 -20.53 -12.36 30.24
C ARG A 5 -21.51 -12.10 29.12
N ASN A 6 -22.79 -12.33 29.40
CA ASN A 6 -23.89 -11.94 28.55
C ASN A 6 -24.19 -10.44 28.74
N PRO A 7 -24.02 -9.58 27.71
CA PRO A 7 -24.26 -8.13 27.84
C PRO A 7 -25.70 -7.74 28.15
N TRP A 8 -26.68 -8.63 27.95
CA TRP A 8 -28.07 -8.37 28.29
C TRP A 8 -28.38 -8.54 29.78
N GLY A 9 -27.49 -9.17 30.56
CA GLY A 9 -27.65 -9.34 32.02
C GLY A 9 -29.02 -9.91 32.42
N ASN A 10 -29.53 -10.85 31.64
CA ASN A 10 -30.82 -11.49 31.90
C ASN A 10 -30.62 -12.95 32.32
N GLU A 11 -31.66 -13.54 32.92
CA GLU A 11 -31.74 -14.90 33.52
C GLU A 11 -31.39 -16.09 32.57
N SER A 12 -30.90 -15.83 31.36
CA SER A 12 -30.49 -16.84 30.38
C SER A 12 -28.99 -17.12 30.49
N GLU A 13 -28.58 -17.70 31.61
CA GLU A 13 -27.19 -18.08 31.87
C GLU A 13 -26.89 -19.53 31.45
N TRP A 14 -25.60 -19.83 31.35
CA TRP A 14 -25.10 -21.17 31.02
C TRP A 14 -25.55 -22.19 32.07
N LYS A 15 -26.09 -23.33 31.64
CA LYS A 15 -26.60 -24.40 32.54
C LYS A 15 -25.75 -25.67 32.55
N GLY A 16 -24.58 -25.62 31.92
CA GLY A 16 -23.68 -26.77 31.82
C GLY A 16 -22.66 -26.82 32.95
N ALA A 17 -21.55 -27.50 32.72
CA ALA A 17 -20.47 -27.58 33.69
C ALA A 17 -19.95 -26.20 34.10
N PHE A 18 -19.80 -25.97 35.40
CA PHE A 18 -19.36 -24.71 36.01
C PHE A 18 -20.32 -23.52 35.83
N SER A 19 -21.59 -23.77 35.52
CA SER A 19 -22.66 -22.80 35.78
C SER A 19 -22.74 -22.41 37.26
N ASP A 20 -23.45 -21.35 37.59
CA ASP A 20 -23.56 -20.84 38.95
C ASP A 20 -24.11 -21.89 39.94
N GLU A 21 -25.08 -22.68 39.51
CA GLU A 21 -25.66 -23.79 40.28
C GLU A 21 -24.90 -25.13 40.14
N SER A 22 -23.81 -25.19 39.37
CA SER A 22 -23.14 -26.46 39.06
C SER A 22 -22.45 -27.05 40.28
N GLU A 23 -22.77 -28.31 40.59
CA GLU A 23 -22.10 -29.06 41.67
C GLU A 23 -20.59 -29.21 41.46
N ARG A 24 -20.08 -28.98 40.24
CA ARG A 24 -18.63 -29.01 39.98
C ARG A 24 -17.84 -28.01 40.80
N TRP A 25 -18.46 -26.93 41.27
CA TRP A 25 -17.84 -25.96 42.19
C TRP A 25 -17.50 -26.57 43.55
N LYS A 26 -18.14 -27.67 43.97
CA LYS A 26 -17.84 -28.38 45.23
C LYS A 26 -16.45 -29.02 45.23
N TYR A 27 -15.85 -29.25 44.05
CA TYR A 27 -14.52 -29.86 43.91
C TYR A 27 -13.39 -28.82 43.85
N ILE A 28 -13.71 -27.52 43.90
CA ILE A 28 -12.74 -26.42 43.92
C ILE A 28 -12.67 -25.86 45.34
N THR A 29 -11.48 -25.54 45.81
CA THR A 29 -11.28 -24.99 47.16
C THR A 29 -11.84 -23.58 47.27
N ASP A 30 -12.23 -23.15 48.47
CA ASP A 30 -12.77 -21.79 48.65
C ASP A 30 -11.70 -20.71 48.40
N SER A 31 -10.43 -21.02 48.67
CA SER A 31 -9.30 -20.15 48.33
C SER A 31 -9.20 -19.90 46.81
N ASP A 32 -9.35 -20.94 45.99
CA ASP A 32 -9.30 -20.80 44.53
C ASP A 32 -10.52 -20.03 44.00
N LYS A 33 -11.69 -20.18 44.63
CA LYS A 33 -12.91 -19.44 44.27
C LYS A 33 -12.78 -17.95 44.56
N GLU A 34 -12.20 -17.60 45.70
CA GLU A 34 -11.89 -16.21 46.05
C GLU A 34 -10.86 -15.61 45.10
N GLU A 35 -9.81 -16.36 44.75
CA GLU A 35 -8.75 -15.91 43.84
C GLU A 35 -9.29 -15.57 42.44
N ILE A 36 -10.21 -16.37 41.90
CA ILE A 36 -10.82 -16.10 40.59
C ILE A 36 -11.95 -15.06 40.65
N GLY A 37 -12.26 -14.53 41.84
CA GLY A 37 -13.32 -13.55 42.06
C GLY A 37 -14.71 -14.08 41.72
N LEU A 38 -15.01 -15.34 42.08
CA LEU A 38 -16.30 -15.96 41.79
C LEU A 38 -17.41 -15.23 42.55
N THR A 39 -18.28 -14.52 41.82
CA THR A 39 -19.52 -13.92 42.33
C THR A 39 -20.72 -14.71 41.79
N GLN A 40 -21.61 -15.17 42.67
CA GLN A 40 -22.87 -15.80 42.28
C GLN A 40 -23.96 -14.73 42.26
N GLU A 41 -24.01 -13.97 41.17
CA GLU A 41 -24.96 -12.88 40.95
C GLU A 41 -25.60 -13.05 39.57
N ASP A 42 -26.89 -12.76 39.43
CA ASP A 42 -27.59 -12.76 38.14
C ASP A 42 -27.25 -11.48 37.36
N ASP A 43 -25.99 -11.37 36.94
CA ASP A 43 -25.41 -10.23 36.23
C ASP A 43 -24.97 -10.58 34.80
N GLY A 44 -25.28 -11.82 34.39
CA GLY A 44 -24.95 -12.43 33.11
C GLY A 44 -23.53 -12.99 33.04
N GLU A 45 -22.71 -12.92 34.09
CA GLU A 45 -21.43 -13.60 34.18
C GLU A 45 -21.61 -15.09 34.43
N PHE A 46 -20.85 -15.93 33.71
CA PHE A 46 -20.87 -17.37 33.94
C PHE A 46 -19.52 -17.99 33.57
N TRP A 47 -19.24 -19.15 34.15
CA TRP A 47 -18.07 -19.95 33.82
C TRP A 47 -18.46 -21.18 33.02
N MET A 48 -17.56 -21.61 32.12
CA MET A 48 -17.69 -22.88 31.42
C MET A 48 -16.33 -23.54 31.22
N THR A 49 -16.35 -24.83 30.88
CA THR A 49 -15.11 -25.51 30.48
C THR A 49 -14.63 -24.96 29.13
N PHE A 50 -13.33 -25.03 28.87
CA PHE A 50 -12.80 -24.63 27.56
C PHE A 50 -13.34 -25.52 26.43
N GLY A 51 -13.57 -26.80 26.69
CA GLY A 51 -14.19 -27.71 25.71
C GLY A 51 -15.63 -27.33 25.38
N ASP A 52 -16.42 -26.90 26.36
CA ASP A 52 -17.76 -26.35 26.12
C ASP A 52 -17.66 -25.04 25.33
N TRP A 53 -16.73 -24.15 25.68
CA TRP A 53 -16.51 -22.91 24.93
C TRP A 53 -16.19 -23.19 23.45
N GLN A 54 -15.29 -24.12 23.16
CA GLN A 54 -14.95 -24.52 21.78
C GLN A 54 -16.14 -25.12 21.02
N SER A 55 -17.06 -25.78 21.72
CA SER A 55 -18.24 -26.41 21.11
C SER A 55 -19.38 -25.42 20.86
N ASN A 56 -19.44 -24.32 21.63
CA ASN A 56 -20.56 -23.37 21.60
C ASN A 56 -20.21 -22.03 20.91
N PHE A 57 -18.94 -21.61 20.91
CA PHE A 57 -18.50 -20.35 20.31
C PHE A 57 -17.80 -20.57 18.97
N GLN A 58 -18.15 -19.75 17.97
CA GLN A 58 -17.60 -19.86 16.61
C GLN A 58 -16.49 -18.83 16.33
N LYS A 59 -16.43 -17.75 17.11
CA LYS A 59 -15.53 -16.62 16.87
C LYS A 59 -15.02 -16.02 18.17
N LEU A 60 -13.71 -15.77 18.22
CA LEU A 60 -13.04 -15.00 19.25
C LEU A 60 -12.42 -13.77 18.62
N GLU A 61 -12.80 -12.59 19.10
CA GLU A 61 -12.18 -11.33 18.71
C GLU A 61 -11.45 -10.77 19.94
N ILE A 62 -10.12 -10.68 19.86
CA ILE A 62 -9.31 -10.06 20.89
C ILE A 62 -8.95 -8.66 20.41
N CYS A 63 -9.54 -7.64 21.02
CA CYS A 63 -9.07 -6.27 20.86
C CYS A 63 -7.92 -6.05 21.84
N ASN A 64 -6.69 -6.21 21.35
CA ASN A 64 -5.55 -5.74 22.11
C ASN A 64 -5.68 -4.22 22.23
N LEU A 65 -5.70 -3.72 23.46
CA LEU A 65 -5.38 -2.32 23.71
C LEU A 65 -4.03 -2.06 23.04
N GLY A 66 -3.93 -0.93 22.33
CA GLY A 66 -2.65 -0.54 21.76
C GLY A 66 -1.62 -0.50 22.90
N PRO A 67 -0.36 -0.83 22.65
CA PRO A 67 0.70 -0.66 23.64
C PRO A 67 0.76 0.74 24.25
N ASP A 68 0.23 1.75 23.54
CA ASP A 68 0.00 3.12 24.01
C ASP A 68 -1.05 3.26 25.13
N SER A 69 -1.76 2.18 25.49
CA SER A 69 -2.88 2.20 26.46
C SER A 69 -2.47 1.77 27.86
N LEU A 70 -1.24 1.30 28.05
CA LEU A 70 -0.68 0.91 29.35
C LEU A 70 0.38 1.93 29.75
N ASP A 71 0.35 2.39 31.00
CA ASP A 71 1.41 3.26 31.52
C ASP A 71 2.70 2.45 31.79
N ASP A 72 3.85 3.15 31.85
CA ASP A 72 5.16 2.51 32.03
C ASP A 72 5.22 1.68 33.33
N ASP A 73 4.46 2.09 34.37
CA ASP A 73 4.39 1.40 35.66
C ASP A 73 3.61 0.08 35.58
N GLU A 74 2.53 0.01 34.81
CA GLU A 74 1.76 -1.22 34.56
C GLU A 74 2.54 -2.20 33.66
N LEU A 75 3.27 -1.70 32.65
CA LEU A 75 4.11 -2.54 31.79
C LEU A 75 5.26 -3.18 32.57
N VAL A 76 5.93 -2.43 33.43
CA VAL A 76 7.01 -2.93 34.31
C VAL A 76 6.47 -3.95 35.33
N LYS A 77 5.30 -3.71 35.92
CA LYS A 77 4.67 -4.66 36.87
C LYS A 77 4.29 -5.99 36.22
N ILE A 78 3.92 -5.99 34.94
CA ILE A 78 3.50 -7.19 34.19
C ILE A 78 4.70 -7.83 33.45
N GLY A 79 5.89 -7.24 33.54
CA GLY A 79 7.11 -7.74 32.87
C GLY A 79 7.01 -7.69 31.33
N LYS A 80 6.19 -6.79 30.78
CA LYS A 80 5.98 -6.64 29.34
C LYS A 80 6.76 -5.45 28.79
N LYS A 81 7.41 -5.64 27.64
CA LYS A 81 8.09 -4.58 26.91
C LYS A 81 7.08 -3.57 26.33
N ARG A 82 7.43 -2.29 26.40
CA ARG A 82 6.75 -1.20 25.69
C ARG A 82 6.93 -1.40 24.20
N TRP A 83 5.86 -1.22 23.44
CA TRP A 83 5.96 -1.16 21.99
C TRP A 83 5.78 0.29 21.56
N GLU A 84 6.40 0.63 20.45
CA GLU A 84 6.26 1.91 19.80
C GLU A 84 5.31 1.76 18.62
N ALA A 85 4.31 2.64 18.57
CA ALA A 85 3.27 2.63 17.55
C ALA A 85 3.49 3.75 16.53
N THR A 86 3.67 3.37 15.27
CA THR A 86 3.69 4.31 14.15
C THR A 86 2.42 4.13 13.33
N SER A 87 1.73 5.24 13.02
CA SER A 87 0.44 5.22 12.34
C SER A 87 0.44 6.14 11.13
N GLU A 88 0.08 5.58 9.97
CA GLU A 88 0.04 6.28 8.70
C GLU A 88 -1.39 6.32 8.14
N VAL A 89 -1.83 7.52 7.76
CA VAL A 89 -3.13 7.70 7.12
C VAL A 89 -2.94 7.71 5.61
N GLY A 90 -3.69 6.87 4.91
CA GLY A 90 -3.64 6.82 3.44
C GLY A 90 -5.01 6.63 2.79
N GLU A 91 -5.02 6.69 1.46
CA GLU A 91 -6.21 6.52 0.64
C GLU A 91 -5.88 5.69 -0.61
N TRP A 92 -6.74 4.72 -0.92
CA TRP A 92 -6.84 4.09 -2.23
C TRP A 92 -7.75 4.94 -3.11
N ILE A 93 -7.16 5.55 -4.12
CA ILE A 93 -7.80 6.41 -5.10
C ILE A 93 -7.88 5.62 -6.41
N PRO A 94 -9.11 5.40 -6.94
CA PRO A 94 -9.30 4.73 -8.22
C PRO A 94 -8.46 5.39 -9.30
N ASN A 95 -7.87 4.58 -10.18
CA ASN A 95 -7.08 5.06 -11.32
C ASN A 95 -5.78 5.80 -10.93
N VAL A 96 -5.39 5.81 -9.65
CA VAL A 96 -4.15 6.48 -9.21
C VAL A 96 -3.26 5.48 -8.49
N ASN A 97 -3.70 5.01 -7.32
CA ASN A 97 -2.93 4.13 -6.43
C ASN A 97 -3.79 2.97 -5.87
N ALA A 98 -5.05 2.82 -6.29
CA ALA A 98 -5.88 1.68 -5.91
C ALA A 98 -5.50 0.43 -6.74
N GLY A 99 -4.31 -0.12 -6.51
CA GLY A 99 -3.69 -1.15 -7.35
C GLY A 99 -4.23 -2.57 -7.20
N GLY A 100 -5.05 -2.83 -6.17
CA GLY A 100 -5.53 -4.18 -5.85
C GLY A 100 -4.42 -5.05 -5.25
N CYS A 101 -4.69 -6.33 -5.00
CA CYS A 101 -3.72 -7.24 -4.40
C CYS A 101 -2.71 -7.79 -5.42
N ARG A 102 -1.74 -8.59 -4.95
CA ARG A 102 -0.62 -9.14 -5.75
C ARG A 102 -1.04 -9.98 -6.96
N ASN A 103 -2.30 -10.43 -7.02
CA ASN A 103 -2.88 -11.08 -8.20
C ASN A 103 -2.90 -10.15 -9.42
N TYR A 104 -2.97 -8.84 -9.18
CA TYR A 104 -3.02 -7.79 -10.19
C TYR A 104 -1.64 -7.13 -10.34
N LEU A 105 -0.62 -7.90 -10.73
CA LEU A 105 0.79 -7.43 -10.73
C LEU A 105 1.02 -6.13 -11.54
N GLN A 106 0.25 -5.92 -12.61
CA GLN A 106 0.35 -4.73 -13.47
C GLN A 106 -0.18 -3.45 -12.80
N THR A 107 -0.87 -3.55 -11.66
CA THR A 107 -1.41 -2.40 -10.93
C THR A 107 -0.97 -2.42 -9.46
N PHE A 108 -0.57 -3.58 -8.92
CA PHE A 108 -0.18 -3.78 -7.53
C PHE A 108 0.90 -2.80 -7.06
N PHE A 109 1.89 -2.53 -7.91
CA PHE A 109 3.01 -1.63 -7.60
C PHE A 109 2.57 -0.17 -7.34
N THR A 110 1.38 0.20 -7.79
CA THR A 110 0.83 1.55 -7.58
C THR A 110 0.22 1.76 -6.20
N ASN A 111 -0.02 0.69 -5.43
CA ASN A 111 -0.49 0.85 -4.06
C ASN A 111 0.52 1.65 -3.23
N PRO A 112 0.05 2.42 -2.24
CA PRO A 112 0.94 3.09 -1.29
C PRO A 112 1.94 2.11 -0.68
N GLN A 113 3.17 2.57 -0.50
CA GLN A 113 4.30 1.75 -0.04
C GLN A 113 4.86 2.38 1.22
N TYR A 114 5.09 1.62 2.29
CA TYR A 114 5.56 2.16 3.56
C TYR A 114 6.82 1.46 4.03
N ARG A 115 7.83 2.26 4.39
CA ARG A 115 9.11 1.72 4.89
C ARG A 115 9.09 1.51 6.40
N VAL A 116 9.58 0.36 6.85
CA VAL A 116 9.79 0.06 8.27
C VAL A 116 11.14 -0.61 8.46
N THR A 117 11.85 -0.30 9.54
CA THR A 117 13.13 -0.93 9.88
C THR A 117 13.05 -1.59 11.25
N VAL A 118 13.40 -2.86 11.33
CA VAL A 118 13.52 -3.56 12.61
C VAL A 118 14.98 -3.93 12.82
N THR A 119 15.59 -3.45 13.91
CA THR A 119 17.03 -3.58 14.15
C THR A 119 17.38 -4.53 15.29
N ASP A 120 16.46 -4.69 16.24
CA ASP A 120 16.74 -5.35 17.49
C ASP A 120 15.86 -6.58 17.61
N PRO A 121 16.47 -7.78 17.54
CA PRO A 121 15.79 -9.01 17.87
C PRO A 121 15.13 -8.96 19.25
N ASP A 122 14.07 -9.72 19.39
CA ASP A 122 13.44 -9.97 20.67
C ASP A 122 14.44 -10.74 21.57
N GLU A 123 14.23 -10.72 22.89
CA GLU A 123 15.11 -11.42 23.86
C GLU A 123 14.77 -12.92 23.90
N ASP A 124 14.81 -13.60 22.75
CA ASP A 124 14.55 -15.03 22.57
C ASP A 124 15.66 -15.72 21.76
N GLU A 125 15.55 -17.05 21.56
CA GLU A 125 16.60 -17.86 20.92
C GLU A 125 16.70 -17.67 19.39
N ASP A 126 15.70 -17.05 18.75
CA ASP A 126 15.54 -17.09 17.29
C ASP A 126 16.16 -15.87 16.57
N ASP A 127 16.69 -14.88 17.30
CA ASP A 127 17.24 -13.62 16.77
C ASP A 127 16.28 -12.91 15.77
N LEU A 128 14.97 -13.00 16.03
CA LEU A 128 13.91 -12.40 15.20
C LEU A 128 13.31 -11.17 15.91
N CYS A 129 12.91 -10.17 15.12
CA CYS A 129 12.16 -9.02 15.58
C CYS A 129 10.66 -9.29 15.44
N THR A 130 9.87 -9.09 16.50
CA THR A 130 8.42 -9.05 16.35
C THR A 130 7.97 -7.72 15.74
N ILE A 131 7.08 -7.79 14.74
CA ILE A 131 6.32 -6.65 14.21
C ILE A 131 4.84 -6.98 14.17
N LEU A 132 3.97 -6.05 14.58
CA LEU A 132 2.53 -6.14 14.35
C LEU A 132 2.12 -5.12 13.31
N VAL A 133 1.36 -5.56 12.31
CA VAL A 133 0.85 -4.71 11.24
C VAL A 133 -0.67 -4.81 11.21
N GLY A 134 -1.34 -3.66 11.30
CA GLY A 134 -2.78 -3.52 11.22
C GLY A 134 -3.18 -2.56 10.11
N VAL A 135 -4.13 -2.96 9.25
CA VAL A 135 -4.74 -2.09 8.24
C VAL A 135 -6.22 -1.96 8.55
N LEU A 136 -6.65 -0.75 8.87
CA LEU A 136 -8.03 -0.41 9.21
C LEU A 136 -8.65 0.46 8.11
N GLN A 137 -9.83 0.09 7.60
CA GLN A 137 -10.58 0.93 6.66
C GLN A 137 -11.50 1.92 7.40
N LYS A 138 -11.44 3.20 7.02
CA LYS A 138 -12.14 4.31 7.69
C LYS A 138 -13.56 4.51 7.17
N ASP A 139 -14.42 5.03 8.06
CA ASP A 139 -15.78 5.56 7.79
C ASP A 139 -16.77 4.66 7.01
N ARG A 140 -16.47 3.38 6.76
CA ARG A 140 -17.36 2.47 6.00
C ARG A 140 -18.71 2.23 6.68
N ARG A 141 -18.78 2.30 8.02
CA ARG A 141 -20.04 2.16 8.76
C ARG A 141 -21.06 3.23 8.37
N LYS A 142 -20.63 4.47 8.11
CA LYS A 142 -21.51 5.56 7.64
C LYS A 142 -22.01 5.28 6.22
N LYS A 143 -21.15 4.71 5.38
CA LYS A 143 -21.43 4.37 3.98
C LYS A 143 -22.34 3.14 3.79
N ARG A 144 -22.64 2.39 4.85
CA ARG A 144 -23.67 1.33 4.79
C ARG A 144 -25.04 1.85 4.38
N LYS A 145 -25.39 3.09 4.75
CA LYS A 145 -26.64 3.74 4.31
C LYS A 145 -26.69 3.98 2.81
N GLU A 146 -25.54 4.01 2.15
CA GLU A 146 -25.37 4.17 0.69
C GLU A 146 -25.23 2.80 -0.02
N GLY A 147 -25.40 1.68 0.70
CA GLY A 147 -25.28 0.33 0.16
C GLY A 147 -23.83 -0.18 0.01
N LEU A 148 -22.84 0.57 0.52
CA LEU A 148 -21.44 0.16 0.47
C LEU A 148 -21.06 -0.66 1.72
N ASP A 149 -20.56 -1.88 1.51
CA ASP A 149 -20.07 -2.75 2.59
C ASP A 149 -18.56 -2.56 2.84
N MET A 150 -17.97 -3.31 3.77
CA MET A 150 -16.52 -3.36 3.97
C MET A 150 -15.81 -3.85 2.71
N LEU A 151 -14.71 -3.20 2.34
CA LEU A 151 -13.82 -3.71 1.30
C LEU A 151 -13.07 -4.94 1.81
N THR A 152 -12.78 -5.88 0.93
CA THR A 152 -11.81 -6.93 1.21
C THR A 152 -10.41 -6.31 1.20
N ILE A 153 -9.75 -6.27 2.35
CA ILE A 153 -8.45 -5.59 2.53
C ILE A 153 -7.38 -6.54 3.06
N GLY A 154 -6.12 -6.20 2.82
CA GLY A 154 -4.95 -6.96 3.24
C GLY A 154 -3.67 -6.14 3.09
N TYR A 155 -2.55 -6.76 3.45
CA TYR A 155 -1.23 -6.18 3.23
C TYR A 155 -0.20 -7.25 2.92
N VAL A 156 0.90 -6.83 2.30
CA VAL A 156 2.04 -7.68 1.95
C VAL A 156 3.32 -6.99 2.40
N ILE A 157 4.29 -7.75 2.89
CA ILE A 157 5.58 -7.27 3.39
C ILE A 157 6.70 -7.85 2.54
N TYR A 158 7.59 -6.98 2.04
CA TYR A 158 8.78 -7.35 1.26
C TYR A 158 10.04 -6.88 1.97
N LYS A 159 11.10 -7.69 1.94
CA LYS A 159 12.43 -7.28 2.44
C LYS A 159 13.13 -6.40 1.39
N LEU A 160 13.67 -5.28 1.83
CA LEU A 160 14.45 -4.39 0.98
C LEU A 160 15.94 -4.78 1.06
N LYS A 161 16.59 -4.84 -0.11
CA LYS A 161 18.04 -5.02 -0.19
C LYS A 161 18.77 -3.69 0.01
N ASP A 162 18.22 -2.65 -0.60
CA ASP A 162 18.65 -1.27 -0.45
C ASP A 162 17.64 -0.56 0.45
N PRO A 163 18.02 -0.18 1.68
CA PRO A 163 17.15 0.52 2.59
C PRO A 163 16.67 1.85 2.03
N ASP A 164 17.40 2.50 1.13
CA ASP A 164 17.13 3.86 0.64
C ASP A 164 16.47 3.90 -0.74
N CYS A 165 16.03 2.76 -1.26
CA CYS A 165 15.40 2.69 -2.57
C CYS A 165 14.10 3.52 -2.65
N GLY A 166 13.86 4.12 -3.82
CA GLY A 166 12.58 4.76 -4.13
C GLY A 166 11.41 3.77 -4.23
N PRO A 167 10.26 4.21 -4.75
CA PRO A 167 9.09 3.35 -4.95
C PRO A 167 9.44 2.12 -5.79
N LEU A 168 8.93 0.97 -5.36
CA LEU A 168 9.19 -0.32 -6.00
C LEU A 168 8.30 -0.47 -7.24
N ASP A 169 8.89 -0.95 -8.33
CA ASP A 169 8.22 -1.12 -9.61
C ASP A 169 7.64 -2.54 -9.81
N VAL A 170 7.02 -2.77 -10.97
CA VAL A 170 6.44 -4.06 -11.35
C VAL A 170 7.49 -5.19 -11.33
N ASP A 171 8.71 -4.91 -11.78
CA ASP A 171 9.76 -5.92 -11.88
C ASP A 171 10.24 -6.37 -10.51
N PHE A 172 10.35 -5.44 -9.55
CA PHE A 172 10.60 -5.79 -8.16
C PHE A 172 9.59 -6.83 -7.67
N PHE A 173 8.29 -6.56 -7.81
CA PHE A 173 7.25 -7.46 -7.31
C PHE A 173 7.15 -8.77 -8.10
N LYS A 174 7.64 -8.81 -9.35
CA LYS A 174 7.71 -10.00 -10.19
C LYS A 174 8.78 -10.98 -9.73
N TYR A 175 9.96 -10.47 -9.36
CA TYR A 175 11.14 -11.29 -9.08
C TYR A 175 11.45 -11.45 -7.58
N ASN A 176 10.79 -10.69 -6.69
CA ASN A 176 10.96 -10.82 -5.24
C ASN A 176 9.74 -11.46 -4.59
N ALA A 177 9.98 -12.42 -3.70
CA ALA A 177 8.93 -13.03 -2.88
C ALA A 177 8.63 -12.16 -1.65
N SER A 178 7.37 -12.13 -1.24
CA SER A 178 6.98 -11.52 0.03
C SER A 178 7.53 -12.35 1.20
N VAL A 179 8.03 -11.68 2.24
CA VAL A 179 8.49 -12.34 3.47
C VAL A 179 7.36 -12.60 4.47
N ALA A 180 6.32 -11.76 4.42
CA ALA A 180 5.14 -11.88 5.25
C ALA A 180 3.94 -11.21 4.55
N LYS A 181 2.73 -11.51 5.02
CA LYS A 181 1.48 -10.96 4.51
C LYS A 181 0.38 -11.12 5.55
N SER A 182 -0.71 -10.37 5.40
CA SER A 182 -1.90 -10.60 6.22
C SER A 182 -2.39 -12.06 6.06
N PRO A 183 -2.95 -12.69 7.12
CA PRO A 183 -3.36 -14.10 7.07
C PRO A 183 -4.36 -14.41 5.95
N SER A 184 -5.23 -13.46 5.66
CA SER A 184 -6.14 -13.46 4.52
C SER A 184 -6.43 -12.03 4.09
N PHE A 185 -6.94 -11.88 2.87
CA PHE A 185 -7.65 -10.68 2.47
C PHE A 185 -9.10 -10.84 2.94
N ILE A 186 -9.57 -9.94 3.80
CA ILE A 186 -10.84 -10.12 4.51
C ILE A 186 -11.68 -8.85 4.49
N ASN A 187 -12.99 -9.00 4.42
CA ASN A 187 -13.98 -7.93 4.44
C ASN A 187 -14.37 -7.50 5.87
N LEU A 188 -13.36 -7.30 6.73
CA LEU A 188 -13.55 -6.74 8.08
C LEU A 188 -13.06 -5.29 8.14
N ARG A 189 -13.49 -4.56 9.18
CA ARG A 189 -13.05 -3.18 9.40
C ARG A 189 -11.52 -3.08 9.52
N GLU A 190 -10.90 -4.09 10.08
CA GLU A 190 -9.46 -4.15 10.27
C GLU A 190 -8.94 -5.57 10.04
N VAL A 191 -7.76 -5.66 9.43
CA VAL A 191 -6.96 -6.87 9.34
C VAL A 191 -5.63 -6.63 10.05
N CYS A 192 -5.28 -7.48 11.01
CA CYS A 192 -4.04 -7.41 11.75
C CYS A 192 -3.26 -8.72 11.66
N GLY A 193 -1.96 -8.65 11.87
CA GLY A 193 -1.11 -9.83 11.94
C GLY A 193 0.17 -9.53 12.69
N ARG A 194 0.63 -10.52 13.45
CA ARG A 194 1.93 -10.54 14.14
C ARG A 194 2.90 -11.36 13.30
N HIS A 195 4.08 -10.80 13.03
CA HIS A 195 5.13 -11.42 12.22
C HIS A 195 6.45 -11.41 12.97
N MET A 196 7.24 -12.46 12.78
CA MET A 196 8.63 -12.55 13.24
C MET A 196 9.52 -12.36 12.01
N LEU A 197 10.32 -11.29 11.98
CA LEU A 197 11.16 -10.94 10.84
C LEU A 197 12.62 -10.82 11.28
N GLN A 198 13.54 -11.18 10.39
CA GLN A 198 14.96 -10.92 10.60
C GLN A 198 15.22 -9.41 10.71
N PRO A 199 16.27 -8.96 11.42
CA PRO A 199 16.68 -7.56 11.37
C PRO A 199 16.88 -7.07 9.93
N GLY A 200 16.41 -5.86 9.64
CA GLY A 200 16.50 -5.21 8.34
C GLY A 200 15.35 -4.25 8.04
N THR A 201 15.37 -3.74 6.81
CA THR A 201 14.36 -2.80 6.31
C THR A 201 13.38 -3.51 5.38
N TYR A 202 12.11 -3.14 5.51
CA TYR A 202 10.98 -3.76 4.83
C TYR A 202 10.07 -2.71 4.21
N CYS A 203 9.33 -3.13 3.19
CA CYS A 203 8.28 -2.37 2.56
C CYS A 203 6.93 -3.06 2.78
N ILE A 204 5.97 -2.33 3.35
CA ILE A 204 4.60 -2.77 3.60
C ILE A 204 3.68 -2.16 2.54
N ILE A 205 2.91 -3.00 1.87
CA ILE A 205 1.96 -2.62 0.82
C ILE A 205 0.52 -2.88 1.30
N PRO A 206 -0.17 -1.90 1.89
CA PRO A 206 -1.61 -2.01 2.16
C PRO A 206 -2.41 -1.90 0.86
N SER A 207 -3.33 -2.86 0.65
CA SER A 207 -4.15 -2.88 -0.57
C SER A 207 -5.55 -3.43 -0.31
N THR A 208 -6.46 -3.08 -1.20
CA THR A 208 -7.73 -3.79 -1.39
C THR A 208 -7.49 -5.05 -2.21
N PHE A 209 -8.41 -6.00 -2.18
CA PHE A 209 -8.29 -7.23 -2.97
C PHE A 209 -8.38 -6.95 -4.47
N GLU A 210 -9.47 -6.30 -4.89
CA GLU A 210 -9.69 -5.86 -6.27
C GLU A 210 -9.16 -4.44 -6.50
N PRO A 211 -8.57 -4.15 -7.68
CA PRO A 211 -8.13 -2.81 -8.04
C PRO A 211 -9.29 -1.82 -8.16
N HIS A 212 -8.97 -0.53 -8.25
CA HIS A 212 -9.93 0.58 -8.39
C HIS A 212 -10.90 0.80 -7.22
N ASN A 213 -10.84 -0.01 -6.16
CA ASN A 213 -11.66 0.20 -4.98
C ASN A 213 -11.23 1.45 -4.23
N LYS A 214 -12.15 2.41 -4.09
CA LYS A 214 -11.93 3.63 -3.31
C LYS A 214 -12.07 3.36 -1.81
N GLY A 215 -11.10 3.80 -1.02
CA GLY A 215 -11.22 3.78 0.44
C GLY A 215 -10.09 4.49 1.16
N GLU A 216 -10.40 5.09 2.30
CA GLU A 216 -9.40 5.62 3.23
C GLU A 216 -9.03 4.54 4.24
N TYR A 217 -7.77 4.52 4.66
CA TYR A 217 -7.27 3.57 5.64
C TYR A 217 -6.34 4.21 6.68
N LEU A 218 -6.11 3.46 7.75
CA LEU A 218 -5.09 3.70 8.75
C LEU A 218 -4.19 2.45 8.79
N LEU A 219 -2.92 2.62 8.43
CA LEU A 219 -1.88 1.61 8.64
C LEU A 219 -1.28 1.85 10.02
N ARG A 220 -1.21 0.80 10.84
CA ARG A 220 -0.60 0.82 12.16
C ARG A 220 0.51 -0.22 12.20
N ILE A 221 1.68 0.21 12.63
CA ILE A 221 2.87 -0.62 12.74
C ILE A 221 3.32 -0.53 14.20
N PHE A 222 3.45 -1.68 14.84
CA PHE A 222 3.97 -1.78 16.20
C PHE A 222 5.27 -2.56 16.18
N THR A 223 6.31 -1.97 16.75
CA THR A 223 7.65 -2.54 16.89
C THR A 223 8.15 -2.30 18.32
N GLU A 224 9.10 -3.10 18.81
CA GLU A 224 9.65 -2.89 20.17
C GLU A 224 10.38 -1.53 20.28
N LYS A 225 11.03 -1.09 19.21
CA LYS A 225 11.70 0.21 19.14
C LYS A 225 10.99 1.18 18.22
N ALA A 226 11.16 2.46 18.49
CA ALA A 226 10.55 3.54 17.72
C ALA A 226 11.01 3.46 16.26
N ASN A 227 10.04 3.58 15.36
CA ASN A 227 10.25 3.54 13.93
C ASN A 227 9.74 4.82 13.28
N VAL A 228 10.57 5.41 12.42
CA VAL A 228 10.12 6.47 11.52
C VAL A 228 9.65 5.79 10.24
N THR A 229 8.34 5.79 10.03
CA THR A 229 7.70 5.28 8.82
C THR A 229 7.19 6.47 8.01
N HIS A 230 7.39 6.42 6.70
CA HIS A 230 6.79 7.36 5.75
C HIS A 230 6.35 6.59 4.50
N GLU A 231 5.38 7.16 3.76
CA GLU A 231 5.04 6.68 2.43
C GLU A 231 6.25 6.87 1.49
N ILE A 232 6.65 5.81 0.80
CA ILE A 232 7.67 5.82 -0.25
C ILE A 232 6.96 6.30 -1.52
N ASP A 233 7.18 7.56 -1.89
CA ASP A 233 6.66 8.18 -3.10
C ASP A 233 7.79 8.85 -3.90
N GLU A 234 7.54 9.15 -5.18
CA GLU A 234 8.51 9.85 -6.02
C GLU A 234 8.42 11.37 -5.83
N GLU A 235 9.56 12.05 -5.82
CA GLU A 235 9.57 13.50 -6.00
C GLU A 235 9.25 13.86 -7.45
N THR A 236 8.40 14.87 -7.64
CA THR A 236 7.97 15.28 -8.98
C THR A 236 9.11 16.02 -9.69
N ALA A 237 9.69 15.41 -10.72
CA ALA A 237 10.85 15.94 -11.43
C ALA A 237 10.93 15.47 -12.89
N ILE A 238 11.82 16.10 -13.66
CA ILE A 238 12.24 15.62 -14.98
C ILE A 238 13.58 14.90 -14.80
N GLN A 239 13.73 13.70 -15.38
CA GLN A 239 14.99 12.96 -15.34
C GLN A 239 16.08 13.72 -16.12
N GLU A 240 17.21 14.01 -15.47
CA GLU A 240 18.27 14.89 -15.99
C GLU A 240 18.94 14.38 -17.29
N ASP A 241 18.87 13.07 -17.57
CA ASP A 241 19.50 12.42 -18.73
C ASP A 241 18.56 12.05 -19.87
N GLN A 242 17.25 12.29 -19.75
CA GLN A 242 16.31 12.14 -20.86
C GLN A 242 15.98 13.50 -21.42
N ASP A 243 16.47 13.77 -22.63
CA ASP A 243 16.00 14.87 -23.44
C ASP A 243 14.50 14.70 -23.69
N VAL A 244 13.66 15.33 -22.85
CA VAL A 244 12.22 15.54 -23.09
C VAL A 244 12.00 16.46 -24.30
N LYS A 245 13.00 16.61 -25.18
CA LYS A 245 13.04 17.40 -26.41
C LYS A 245 11.89 17.06 -27.36
N CYS A 246 11.37 15.83 -27.30
CA CYS A 246 10.22 15.37 -28.08
C CYS A 246 8.95 16.22 -27.87
N TYR A 247 8.84 16.92 -26.73
CA TYR A 247 7.71 17.78 -26.37
C TYR A 247 7.99 19.27 -26.55
N ASN A 248 9.09 19.67 -27.23
CA ASN A 248 9.43 21.07 -27.50
C ASN A 248 8.51 21.78 -28.52
N VAL A 249 7.46 21.12 -29.01
CA VAL A 249 6.77 21.53 -30.24
C VAL A 249 5.70 22.61 -30.03
N ILE A 250 5.36 23.00 -28.80
CA ILE A 250 4.30 24.02 -28.59
C ILE A 250 4.68 24.99 -27.47
N LEU A 251 5.78 25.71 -27.64
CA LEU A 251 5.94 27.02 -27.02
C LEU A 251 5.63 28.08 -28.10
N PRO A 252 4.83 29.11 -27.81
CA PRO A 252 4.56 30.16 -28.78
C PRO A 252 5.86 30.90 -29.10
N GLY A 253 6.53 30.51 -30.18
CA GLY A 253 7.79 31.09 -30.62
C GLY A 253 8.63 30.24 -31.57
N THR A 254 8.49 28.91 -31.58
CA THR A 254 9.29 28.04 -32.46
C THR A 254 8.45 27.45 -33.60
N LYS A 255 8.53 28.08 -34.78
CA LYS A 255 8.04 27.49 -36.03
C LYS A 255 8.91 26.30 -36.42
N GLN A 256 8.48 25.06 -36.16
CA GLN A 256 8.88 23.92 -36.99
C GLN A 256 7.64 23.06 -37.30
N MET A 257 7.43 22.88 -38.61
CA MET A 257 6.28 22.22 -39.20
C MET A 257 6.34 20.70 -38.97
N LEU A 258 5.18 20.10 -38.69
CA LEU A 258 4.93 18.67 -38.87
C LEU A 258 5.30 18.26 -40.31
N PRO A 259 6.05 17.17 -40.55
CA PRO A 259 6.20 16.66 -41.90
C PRO A 259 4.88 16.02 -42.35
N GLN A 260 4.26 16.64 -43.35
CA GLN A 260 3.22 16.00 -44.16
C GLN A 260 3.83 14.84 -44.96
N GLY A 261 3.03 13.80 -45.18
CA GLY A 261 3.48 12.49 -45.64
C GLY A 261 4.23 12.46 -46.97
N ALA A 262 5.00 11.39 -47.16
CA ALA A 262 5.51 10.98 -48.46
C ALA A 262 5.23 9.49 -48.67
N LEU A 263 4.45 9.24 -49.73
CA LEU A 263 4.13 7.94 -50.30
C LEU A 263 5.36 7.20 -50.84
N SER A 264 5.22 5.88 -50.88
CA SER A 264 5.95 4.84 -51.61
C SER A 264 6.98 5.23 -52.69
N SER A 265 8.12 4.53 -52.70
CA SER A 265 8.67 3.88 -53.90
C SER A 265 9.85 2.94 -53.57
N HIS A 266 9.75 1.66 -53.98
CA HIS A 266 10.88 0.80 -54.40
C HIS A 266 11.36 1.26 -55.81
N PRO A 267 12.55 0.90 -56.37
CA PRO A 267 13.23 -0.41 -56.29
C PRO A 267 14.80 -0.49 -56.35
N HIS A 268 15.29 -1.72 -56.14
CA HIS A 268 16.50 -2.43 -56.66
C HIS A 268 17.96 -1.98 -56.39
N GLY A 269 18.72 -2.89 -55.75
CA GLY A 269 19.91 -3.56 -56.35
C GLY A 269 21.31 -3.12 -55.91
N GLY A 270 22.06 -3.97 -55.20
CA GLY A 270 23.51 -3.83 -55.04
C GLY A 270 24.13 -4.70 -53.93
N ILE A 271 24.85 -5.76 -54.33
CA ILE A 271 25.63 -6.65 -53.46
C ILE A 271 27.00 -6.01 -53.19
N GLY A 272 27.43 -5.97 -51.93
CA GLY A 272 28.79 -5.58 -51.54
C GLY A 272 29.07 -5.90 -50.07
N GLY A 273 29.83 -6.97 -49.84
CA GLY A 273 30.22 -7.41 -48.50
C GLY A 273 31.25 -6.49 -47.84
N GLY A 274 31.09 -6.29 -46.53
CA GLY A 274 32.02 -5.55 -45.69
C GLY A 274 31.70 -5.79 -44.22
N MET A 275 32.42 -6.74 -43.62
CA MET A 275 32.40 -7.02 -42.18
C MET A 275 32.88 -5.77 -41.43
N GLN A 276 31.98 -5.04 -40.76
CA GLN A 276 32.36 -3.96 -39.84
C GLN A 276 31.76 -4.18 -38.46
N ARG A 277 32.63 -3.90 -37.50
CA ARG A 277 32.55 -4.13 -36.06
C ARG A 277 31.26 -3.61 -35.47
N THR A 278 30.71 -4.36 -34.52
CA THR A 278 29.61 -3.94 -33.64
C THR A 278 30.03 -2.70 -32.84
N HIS A 279 29.74 -1.52 -33.38
CA HIS A 279 29.71 -0.29 -32.61
C HIS A 279 28.44 -0.28 -31.76
N MET A 280 28.61 -0.08 -30.46
CA MET A 280 27.52 0.23 -29.55
C MET A 280 26.76 1.47 -30.05
N PRO A 281 25.41 1.51 -29.98
CA PRO A 281 24.68 2.70 -30.36
C PRO A 281 24.87 3.80 -29.32
N SER A 282 25.45 4.89 -29.79
CA SER A 282 25.42 6.22 -29.18
C SER A 282 23.98 6.65 -28.89
N ALA A 283 23.79 7.31 -27.73
CA ALA A 283 22.58 8.00 -27.23
C ALA A 283 21.34 7.89 -28.13
N ALA A 284 20.47 6.91 -27.85
CA ALA A 284 19.18 6.79 -28.52
C ALA A 284 18.34 8.04 -28.22
N SER A 285 17.95 8.77 -29.27
CA SER A 285 16.93 9.80 -29.19
C SER A 285 15.67 9.21 -28.56
N ALA A 286 15.14 9.83 -27.50
CA ALA A 286 13.89 9.40 -26.88
C ALA A 286 12.79 9.23 -27.96
N PRO A 287 11.99 8.15 -27.91
CA PRO A 287 10.98 7.88 -28.91
C PRO A 287 10.00 9.06 -29.05
N PRO A 288 9.45 9.31 -30.26
CA PRO A 288 8.45 10.35 -30.43
C PRO A 288 7.23 10.06 -29.54
N PRO A 289 6.46 11.07 -29.11
CA PRO A 289 5.36 10.87 -28.15
C PRO A 289 4.29 9.88 -28.65
N GLN A 290 4.09 9.81 -29.97
CA GLN A 290 3.22 8.82 -30.61
C GLN A 290 3.75 7.39 -30.48
N GLY A 291 5.07 7.20 -30.52
CA GLY A 291 5.73 5.92 -30.29
C GLY A 291 5.52 5.45 -28.86
N VAL A 292 5.77 6.34 -27.89
CA VAL A 292 5.49 6.05 -26.46
C VAL A 292 4.02 5.73 -26.25
N PHE A 293 3.09 6.55 -26.74
CA PHE A 293 1.67 6.29 -26.57
C PHE A 293 1.25 4.91 -27.09
N LYS A 294 1.71 4.53 -28.28
CA LYS A 294 1.40 3.21 -28.87
C LYS A 294 2.08 2.05 -28.16
N GLU A 295 3.26 2.27 -27.58
CA GLU A 295 3.98 1.25 -26.82
C GLU A 295 3.22 0.88 -25.52
N PHE A 296 2.60 1.87 -24.89
CA PHE A 296 1.88 1.71 -23.63
C PHE A 296 0.36 1.47 -23.79
N ASP A 297 -0.21 1.69 -24.96
CA ASP A 297 -1.58 1.28 -25.35
C ASP A 297 -1.62 -0.24 -25.62
N LYS A 298 -1.54 -1.05 -24.56
CA LYS A 298 -1.34 -2.50 -24.67
C LYS A 298 -2.53 -3.22 -25.29
N ASP A 299 -3.73 -2.69 -25.09
CA ASP A 299 -4.97 -3.23 -25.65
C ASP A 299 -5.30 -2.66 -27.05
N SER A 300 -4.45 -1.76 -27.58
CA SER A 300 -4.65 -1.10 -28.87
C SER A 300 -6.01 -0.42 -28.98
N SER A 301 -6.53 0.07 -27.85
CA SER A 301 -7.81 0.78 -27.76
C SER A 301 -7.74 2.19 -28.36
N GLY A 302 -6.53 2.69 -28.63
CA GLY A 302 -6.26 4.07 -29.01
C GLY A 302 -6.33 5.03 -27.82
N ARG A 303 -6.38 4.51 -26.59
CA ARG A 303 -6.54 5.24 -25.34
C ARG A 303 -5.61 4.64 -24.29
N LEU A 304 -5.16 5.46 -23.35
CA LEU A 304 -4.40 4.99 -22.20
C LEU A 304 -5.31 4.96 -20.97
N SER A 305 -5.31 3.84 -20.26
CA SER A 305 -5.72 3.82 -18.88
C SER A 305 -4.78 4.70 -18.04
N SER A 306 -5.20 5.06 -16.84
CA SER A 306 -4.34 5.83 -15.95
C SER A 306 -3.07 5.07 -15.53
N TYR A 307 -3.12 3.74 -15.43
CA TYR A 307 -1.92 2.96 -15.11
C TYR A 307 -0.92 3.00 -16.27
N GLU A 308 -1.39 2.90 -17.51
CA GLU A 308 -0.55 3.05 -18.70
C GLU A 308 -0.03 4.48 -18.85
N LEU A 309 -0.84 5.50 -18.51
CA LEU A 309 -0.38 6.89 -18.47
C LEU A 309 0.82 7.04 -17.53
N ARG A 310 0.78 6.46 -16.33
CA ARG A 310 1.90 6.54 -15.37
C ARG A 310 3.17 5.98 -16.00
N SER A 311 3.09 4.79 -16.58
CA SER A 311 4.23 4.16 -17.25
C SER A 311 4.72 4.96 -18.47
N ALA A 312 3.80 5.50 -19.28
CA ALA A 312 4.12 6.32 -20.45
C ALA A 312 4.80 7.65 -20.08
N LEU A 313 4.36 8.31 -19.01
CA LEU A 313 5.00 9.53 -18.49
C LEU A 313 6.37 9.23 -17.91
N HIS A 314 6.53 8.11 -17.19
CA HIS A 314 7.83 7.67 -16.69
C HIS A 314 8.81 7.36 -17.83
N ALA A 315 8.37 6.63 -18.87
CA ALA A 315 9.15 6.37 -20.07
C ALA A 315 9.46 7.63 -20.90
N SER A 316 8.66 8.69 -20.70
CA SER A 316 8.89 10.02 -21.30
C SER A 316 9.82 10.92 -20.47
N GLY A 317 10.37 10.41 -19.37
CA GLY A 317 11.34 11.11 -18.51
C GLY A 317 10.72 11.90 -17.36
N PHE A 318 9.45 11.70 -17.03
CA PHE A 318 8.80 12.34 -15.88
C PHE A 318 8.76 11.42 -14.67
N LYS A 319 9.25 11.89 -13.52
CA LYS A 319 8.97 11.29 -12.21
C LYS A 319 7.86 12.07 -11.55
N LEU A 320 6.85 11.39 -11.00
CA LEU A 320 5.62 12.04 -10.53
C LEU A 320 5.19 11.45 -9.20
N SER A 321 4.99 12.32 -8.20
CA SER A 321 4.36 11.92 -6.95
C SER A 321 2.92 11.48 -7.17
N ASN A 322 2.40 10.64 -6.28
CA ASN A 322 0.98 10.21 -6.29
C ASN A 322 0.03 11.41 -6.31
N ARG A 323 0.36 12.48 -5.57
CA ARG A 323 -0.43 13.72 -5.53
C ARG A 323 -0.46 14.44 -6.88
N THR A 324 0.69 14.61 -7.51
CA THR A 324 0.78 15.23 -8.84
C THR A 324 0.05 14.38 -9.86
N PHE A 325 0.30 13.06 -9.85
CA PHE A 325 -0.31 12.11 -10.77
C PHE A 325 -1.84 12.11 -10.67
N SER A 326 -2.39 12.09 -9.45
CA SER A 326 -3.83 12.19 -9.21
C SER A 326 -4.45 13.43 -9.85
N THR A 327 -3.77 14.56 -9.74
CA THR A 327 -4.22 15.83 -10.34
C THR A 327 -4.25 15.74 -11.87
N LEU A 328 -3.28 15.07 -12.49
CA LEU A 328 -3.26 14.87 -13.94
C LEU A 328 -4.40 13.95 -14.40
N VAL A 329 -4.58 12.82 -13.72
CA VAL A 329 -5.66 11.87 -14.03
C VAL A 329 -7.01 12.56 -13.95
N MET A 330 -7.28 13.32 -12.88
CA MET A 330 -8.53 14.08 -12.74
C MET A 330 -8.73 15.14 -13.82
N ARG A 331 -7.64 15.71 -14.35
CA ARG A 331 -7.70 16.84 -15.29
C ARG A 331 -7.81 16.43 -16.75
N PHE A 332 -7.20 15.30 -17.11
CA PHE A 332 -7.01 14.87 -18.51
C PHE A 332 -7.72 13.56 -18.87
N SER A 333 -8.23 12.82 -17.89
CA SER A 333 -9.00 11.60 -18.20
C SER A 333 -10.45 11.95 -18.55
N ASN A 334 -11.04 11.15 -19.43
CA ASN A 334 -12.46 11.20 -19.76
C ASN A 334 -13.32 10.60 -18.63
N LYS A 335 -14.65 10.54 -18.82
CA LYS A 335 -15.58 9.97 -17.83
C LYS A 335 -15.36 8.48 -17.55
N ALA A 336 -14.71 7.76 -18.44
CA ALA A 336 -14.32 6.36 -18.28
C ALA A 336 -12.96 6.19 -17.58
N GLY A 337 -12.25 7.28 -17.28
CA GLY A 337 -10.90 7.24 -16.70
C GLY A 337 -9.80 6.95 -17.72
N GLU A 338 -10.09 7.10 -19.01
CA GLU A 338 -9.16 6.87 -20.11
C GLU A 338 -8.66 8.21 -20.69
N ILE A 339 -7.47 8.19 -21.30
CA ILE A 339 -6.79 9.37 -21.84
C ILE A 339 -6.51 9.17 -23.32
N GLU A 340 -7.00 10.09 -24.15
CA GLU A 340 -6.74 10.09 -25.59
C GLU A 340 -5.34 10.66 -25.89
N PHE A 341 -4.82 10.39 -27.09
CA PHE A 341 -3.50 10.87 -27.49
C PHE A 341 -3.35 12.40 -27.41
N SER A 342 -4.39 13.16 -27.74
CA SER A 342 -4.39 14.63 -27.62
C SER A 342 -4.23 15.08 -26.17
N ASP A 343 -4.90 14.41 -25.24
CA ASP A 343 -4.83 14.73 -23.81
C ASP A 343 -3.51 14.29 -23.19
N PHE A 344 -2.96 13.16 -23.62
CA PHE A 344 -1.61 12.73 -23.27
C PHE A 344 -0.56 13.79 -23.68
N MET A 345 -0.63 14.28 -24.91
CA MET A 345 0.25 15.35 -25.40
C MET A 345 0.11 16.64 -24.60
N LEU A 346 -1.13 17.07 -24.34
CA LEU A 346 -1.38 18.28 -23.57
C LEU A 346 -0.89 18.15 -22.12
N CYS A 347 -1.07 16.97 -21.51
CA CYS A 347 -0.58 16.64 -20.19
C CYS A 347 0.95 16.75 -20.11
N ALA A 348 1.67 16.07 -21.02
CA ALA A 348 3.13 16.08 -21.07
C ALA A 348 3.71 17.48 -21.33
N ILE A 349 3.10 18.26 -22.23
CA ILE A 349 3.50 19.66 -22.48
C ILE A 349 3.33 20.51 -21.23
N LYS A 350 2.16 20.45 -20.56
CA LYS A 350 1.93 21.23 -19.35
C LYS A 350 2.87 20.84 -18.21
N LEU A 351 3.11 19.54 -18.00
CA LEU A 351 4.07 19.06 -17.02
C LEU A 351 5.46 19.64 -17.28
N LYS A 352 5.93 19.56 -18.53
CA LYS A 352 7.23 20.10 -18.91
C LYS A 352 7.31 21.61 -18.69
N THR A 353 6.27 22.37 -19.08
CA THR A 353 6.25 23.82 -18.89
C THR A 353 6.30 24.19 -17.41
N MET A 354 5.51 23.51 -16.56
CA MET A 354 5.49 23.80 -15.13
C MET A 354 6.82 23.45 -14.46
N LEU A 355 7.38 22.27 -14.73
CA LEU A 355 8.65 21.82 -14.14
C LEU A 355 9.86 22.60 -14.68
N GLY A 356 9.82 22.99 -15.95
CA GLY A 356 10.84 23.86 -16.55
C GLY A 356 10.82 25.28 -15.99
N ALA A 357 9.64 25.85 -15.75
CA ALA A 357 9.51 27.18 -15.14
C ALA A 357 9.96 27.20 -13.67
N THR A 358 9.69 26.13 -12.91
CA THR A 358 10.16 26.02 -11.52
C THR A 358 11.68 25.90 -11.42
N ASN A 359 12.35 25.19 -12.34
CA ASN A 359 13.81 25.11 -12.35
C ASN A 359 14.47 26.47 -12.65
N VAL A 360 13.88 27.29 -13.52
CA VAL A 360 14.36 28.66 -13.78
C VAL A 360 14.18 29.56 -12.55
N ALA A 361 13.07 29.42 -11.83
CA ALA A 361 12.79 30.20 -10.63
C ALA A 361 13.70 29.85 -9.44
N VAL A 362 14.07 28.58 -9.25
CA VAL A 362 14.97 28.13 -8.16
C VAL A 362 16.42 28.56 -8.42
N THR A 363 16.85 28.66 -9.67
CA THR A 363 18.17 29.22 -10.02
C THR A 363 18.26 30.75 -9.91
N ALA A 364 17.12 31.43 -9.74
CA ALA A 364 17.05 32.88 -9.53
C ALA A 364 17.08 33.24 -8.03
N ASP A 365 18.22 32.94 -7.39
CA ASP A 365 18.96 33.76 -6.42
C ASP A 365 18.47 33.98 -4.95
N PRO A 366 19.32 33.69 -3.95
CA PRO A 366 19.32 34.37 -2.64
C PRO A 366 20.56 35.26 -2.39
N SER A 367 21.44 35.46 -3.37
CA SER A 367 22.69 36.21 -3.22
C SER A 367 23.13 36.95 -4.50
N ARG A 368 22.40 37.99 -4.89
CA ARG A 368 22.96 39.16 -5.58
C ARG A 368 22.40 40.44 -4.98
N PRO A 369 23.27 41.47 -4.92
CA PRO A 369 23.33 42.48 -3.86
C PRO A 369 22.23 43.53 -3.88
#